data_AF-A0A934AQP1-F1
#
_entry.id   AF-A0A934AQP1-F1
#
_cell.length_a   1.000
_cell.length_b   1.000
_cell.length_c   1.000
_cell.angle_alpha   90.00
_cell.angle_beta   90.00
_cell.angle_gamma   90.00
#
_symmetry.space_group_name_H-M   'P 1'
#
loop_
_entity.id
_entity.type
_entity.pdbx_description
1 polymer ?
#
loop_
_entity_poly.entity_id
_entity_poly.type
_entity_poly.pdbx_seq_one_letter_code
_entity_poly.pdbx_strand_id
1 'polypeptide(L)' 'MLPSIERSPENARAIRASMERWRVHNEHGRSLGRGLSEAELIDRVSGETGASKSFVRFALSRKA' A
#
# COMPACT_ATOMS: atom_id res chain seq x y z
N MET A 1 -6.25 2.91 -18.53
CA MET A 1 -7.44 3.25 -17.73
C MET A 1 -7.57 2.21 -16.63
N LEU A 2 -7.79 2.63 -15.37
CA LEU A 2 -7.98 1.70 -14.25
C LEU A 2 -9.48 1.31 -14.16
N PRO A 3 -9.83 0.04 -13.91
CA PRO A 3 -11.22 -0.40 -13.73
C PRO A 3 -11.93 0.38 -12.62
N SER A 4 -13.24 0.59 -12.77
CA SER A 4 -14.04 1.44 -11.87
C SER A 4 -13.98 1.02 -10.40
N ILE A 5 -13.82 -0.29 -10.13
CA ILE A 5 -13.65 -0.85 -8.78
C ILE A 5 -12.40 -0.31 -8.08
N GLU A 6 -11.30 -0.11 -8.82
CA GLU A 6 -10.06 0.41 -8.23
C GLU A 6 -10.22 1.86 -7.77
N ARG A 7 -11.03 2.68 -8.45
CA ARG A 7 -11.20 4.10 -8.11
C ARG A 7 -12.18 4.36 -6.97
N SER A 8 -12.79 3.32 -6.40
CA SER A 8 -13.74 3.48 -5.31
C SER A 8 -13.08 4.08 -4.06
N PRO A 9 -13.75 5.00 -3.34
CA PRO A 9 -13.23 5.58 -2.11
C PRO A 9 -12.97 4.52 -1.03
N GLU A 10 -13.68 3.40 -1.06
CA GLU A 10 -13.45 2.23 -0.21
C GLU A 10 -12.11 1.56 -0.48
N ASN A 11 -11.73 1.37 -1.75
CA ASN A 11 -10.42 0.84 -2.12
C ASN A 11 -9.29 1.78 -1.69
N ALA A 12 -9.45 3.09 -1.87
CA ALA A 12 -8.47 4.07 -1.39
C ALA A 12 -8.30 4.02 0.14
N ARG A 13 -9.39 3.80 0.90
CA ARG A 13 -9.33 3.59 2.36
C ARG A 13 -8.64 2.28 2.72
N ALA A 14 -8.97 1.18 2.03
CA ALA A 14 -8.35 -0.13 2.25
C ALA A 14 -6.84 -0.10 2.01
N ILE A 15 -6.40 0.55 0.92
CA ILE A 15 -4.97 0.74 0.60
C ILE A 15 -4.26 1.52 1.71
N ARG A 16 -4.85 2.62 2.19
CA ARG A 16 -4.26 3.43 3.27
C ARG A 16 -4.17 2.65 4.57
N ALA A 17 -5.23 1.94 4.95
CA ALA A 17 -5.25 1.12 6.16
C ALA A 17 -4.20 0.00 6.09
N SER A 18 -4.10 -0.70 4.96
CA SER A 18 -3.09 -1.74 4.75
C SER A 18 -1.67 -1.16 4.81
N MET A 19 -1.41 -0.04 4.12
CA MET A 19 -0.10 0.62 4.15
C MET A 19 0.29 1.11 5.54
N GLU A 20 -0.63 1.64 6.34
CA GLU A 20 -0.34 2.09 7.69
C GLU A 20 0.04 0.92 8.62
N ARG A 21 -0.69 -0.21 8.55
CA ARG A 21 -0.34 -1.45 9.27
C ARG A 21 1.06 -1.91 8.90
N TRP A 22 1.34 -1.98 7.61
CA TRP A 22 2.65 -2.41 7.14
C TRP A 22 3.76 -1.42 7.48
N ARG A 23 3.48 -0.11 7.54
CA ARG A 23 4.46 0.90 7.92
C ARG A 23 4.94 0.72 9.36
N VAL A 24 4.02 0.43 10.30
CA VAL A 24 4.36 0.14 11.71
C VAL A 24 5.17 -1.16 11.82
N HIS A 25 4.72 -2.22 11.15
CA HIS A 25 5.49 -3.48 11.11
C HIS A 25 6.86 -3.31 10.46
N ASN A 26 6.96 -2.46 9.44
CA ASN A 26 8.19 -2.24 8.71
C ASN A 26 9.19 -1.37 9.47
N GLU A 27 8.72 -0.40 10.24
CA GLU A 27 9.57 0.38 11.15
C GLU A 27 10.23 -0.54 12.19
N HIS A 28 9.44 -1.42 12.81
CA HIS A 28 9.96 -2.42 13.73
C HIS A 28 10.89 -3.43 13.04
N GLY A 29 10.50 -3.92 11.86
CA GLY A 29 11.31 -4.83 11.05
C GLY A 29 12.64 -4.21 10.61
N ARG A 30 12.67 -2.91 10.25
CA ARG A 30 13.90 -2.20 9.90
C ARG A 30 14.86 -2.09 11.07
N SER A 31 14.37 -1.90 12.28
CA SER A 31 15.19 -1.93 13.50
C SER A 31 15.89 -3.29 13.69
N LEU A 32 15.28 -4.37 13.19
CA LEU A 32 15.79 -5.75 13.25
C LEU A 32 16.53 -6.20 11.97
N GLY A 33 16.74 -5.30 10.99
CA GLY A 33 17.35 -5.63 9.70
C GLY A 33 16.48 -6.49 8.77
N ARG A 34 15.18 -6.60 9.05
CA ARG A 34 14.18 -7.39 8.28
C ARG A 34 13.06 -6.54 7.68
N GLY A 35 13.32 -5.25 7.50
CA GLY A 35 12.34 -4.35 6.92
C GLY A 35 12.12 -4.60 5.43
N LEU A 36 10.87 -4.58 5.00
CA LEU A 36 10.45 -4.57 3.60
C LEU A 36 10.83 -3.27 2.91
N SER A 37 11.27 -3.38 1.66
CA SER A 37 11.46 -2.24 0.77
C SER A 37 10.12 -1.61 0.38
N GLU A 38 10.13 -0.37 -0.11
CA GLU A 38 8.90 0.29 -0.60
C GLU A 38 8.22 -0.52 -1.71
N ALA A 39 9.01 -1.13 -2.61
CA ALA A 39 8.48 -1.99 -3.66
C ALA A 39 7.76 -3.23 -3.10
N GLU A 40 8.29 -3.84 -2.04
CA GLU A 40 7.69 -5.01 -1.38
C GLU A 40 6.43 -4.62 -0.61
N LEU A 41 6.42 -3.44 0.03
CA LEU A 41 5.22 -2.89 0.67
C LEU A 41 4.09 -2.68 -0.34
N ILE A 42 4.40 -2.10 -1.49
CA ILE A 42 3.42 -1.88 -2.57
C ILE A 42 2.90 -3.21 -3.10
N ASP A 43 3.78 -4.20 -3.28
CA ASP A 43 3.41 -5.54 -3.73
C ASP A 43 2.45 -6.23 -2.75
N ARG A 44 2.79 -6.15 -1.45
CA ARG A 44 1.99 -6.72 -0.37
C ARG A 44 0.60 -6.10 -0.28
N VAL A 45 0.53 -4.77 -0.34
CA VAL A 45 -0.72 -4.02 -0.25
C VAL A 45 -1.57 -4.23 -1.50
N SER A 46 -0.95 -4.32 -2.67
CA SER A 46 -1.61 -4.69 -3.93
C SER A 46 -2.26 -6.07 -3.81
N GLY A 47 -1.56 -7.05 -3.25
CA GLY A 47 -2.10 -8.39 -3.00
C GLY A 47 -3.24 -8.42 -1.98
N GLU A 48 -3.16 -7.63 -0.90
CA GLU A 48 -4.22 -7.57 0.12
C GLU A 48 -5.51 -6.88 -0.36
N THR A 49 -5.37 -5.85 -1.19
CA THR A 49 -6.49 -5.00 -1.61
C THR A 49 -7.06 -5.38 -2.97
N GLY A 50 -6.35 -6.21 -3.74
CA GLY A 50 -6.65 -6.47 -5.15
C GLY A 50 -6.43 -5.26 -6.06
N ALA A 51 -5.90 -4.15 -5.53
CA ALA A 51 -5.61 -2.96 -6.32
C ALA A 51 -4.31 -3.12 -7.10
N SER A 52 -4.23 -2.49 -8.27
CA SER A 52 -3.00 -2.45 -9.04
C SER A 52 -1.91 -1.67 -8.30
N LYS A 53 -0.65 -2.11 -8.46
CA LYS A 53 0.53 -1.43 -7.88
C LYS A 53 0.60 0.05 -8.28
N SER A 54 0.19 0.37 -9.50
CA SER A 54 0.12 1.76 -10.00
C SER A 54 -0.90 2.59 -9.24
N PHE A 55 -2.07 2.03 -8.93
CA PHE A 55 -3.08 2.71 -8.13
C PHE A 55 -2.66 2.84 -6.67
N VAL A 56 -2.02 1.82 -6.09
CA VAL A 56 -1.44 1.88 -4.74
C VAL A 56 -0.43 3.03 -4.64
N ARG A 57 0.51 3.15 -5.59
CA ARG A 57 1.45 4.29 -5.67
C ARG A 57 0.75 5.63 -5.79
N PHE A 58 -0.28 5.71 -6.64
CA PHE A 58 -1.06 6.93 -6.82
C PHE A 58 -1.79 7.34 -5.52
N ALA A 59 -2.42 6.37 -4.85
CA ALA A 59 -3.14 6.58 -3.59
C ALA A 59 -2.21 7.03 -2.45
N LEU A 60 -0.95 6.59 -2.48
CA LEU A 60 0.11 6.98 -1.54
C LEU A 60 0.72 8.35 -1.86
N SER A 61 0.92 8.67 -3.15
CA SER A 61 1.52 9.95 -3.57
C SER A 61 0.64 11.15 -3.26
N ARG A 62 -0.69 10.98 -3.17
CA ARG A 62 -1.66 12.05 -2.87
C ARG A 62 -1.58 12.64 -1.45
N LYS A 63 -0.64 12.18 -0.61
CA LYS A 63 -0.42 12.69 0.76
C LYS A 63 0.82 13.59 0.89
N ALA A 64 1.55 13.84 -0.21
CA ALA A 64 2.65 14.81 -0.26
C ALA A 64 2.16 16.23 -0.54
#